data_AF-A0A958H7W8-F1
#
_entry.id   AF-A0A958H7W8-F1
#
_cell.length_a   1.000
_cell.length_b   1.000
_cell.length_c   1.000
_cell.angle_alpha   90.00
_cell.angle_beta   90.00
_cell.angle_gamma   90.00
#
_symmetry.space_group_name_H-M   'P 1'
#
loop_
_entity.id
_entity.type
_entity.pdbx_description
1 polymer ?
#
loop_
_entity_poly.entity_id
_entity_poly.type
_entity_poly.pdbx_seq_one_letter_code
_entity_poly.pdbx_strand_id
1 'polypeptide(L)'
;MYALTYDGTTARVDPEYPTPQPASGEALVQVLLAGICSTDLEILRGYAGFSGVLGHEFIGVVVTCIDQPDLVGQRVAGEINIGCGECTFCVRSIREH
;
A
#
# COMPACT_ATOMS: atom_id res chain seq x y z
N MET A 1 7.27 -12.99 -5.32
CA MET A 1 5.99 -13.03 -4.58
C MET A 1 4.85 -12.82 -5.56
N TYR A 2 3.63 -13.26 -5.22
CA TYR A 2 2.49 -12.97 -6.07
C TYR A 2 2.09 -11.49 -5.98
N ALA A 3 1.75 -10.87 -7.11
CA ALA A 3 1.19 -9.52 -7.17
C ALA A 3 0.12 -9.41 -8.26
N LEU A 4 -0.93 -8.62 -8.03
CA LEU A 4 -1.88 -8.21 -9.06
C LEU A 4 -1.39 -6.88 -9.64
N THR A 5 -0.79 -6.91 -10.83
CA THR A 5 -0.23 -5.73 -11.50
C THR A 5 -1.18 -5.20 -12.56
N TYR A 6 -1.20 -3.89 -12.77
CA TYR A 6 -1.98 -3.19 -13.79
C TYR A 6 -1.07 -2.27 -14.59
N ASP A 7 -1.05 -2.44 -15.91
CA ASP A 7 -0.17 -1.68 -16.82
C ASP A 7 -0.82 -0.40 -17.41
N GLY A 8 -1.99 -0.01 -16.90
CA GLY A 8 -2.81 1.06 -17.47
C GLY A 8 -3.85 0.58 -18.48
N THR A 9 -3.83 -0.71 -18.84
CA THR A 9 -4.81 -1.32 -19.74
C THR A 9 -5.32 -2.68 -19.25
N THR A 10 -4.46 -3.51 -18.68
CA THR A 10 -4.77 -4.89 -18.31
C THR A 10 -4.23 -5.20 -16.92
N ALA A 11 -5.06 -5.83 -16.10
CA ALA A 11 -4.61 -6.39 -14.82
C ALA A 11 -4.19 -7.86 -14.98
N ARG A 12 -3.06 -8.25 -14.37
CA ARG A 12 -2.49 -9.59 -14.44
C ARG A 12 -1.91 -10.02 -13.11
N VAL A 13 -1.99 -11.32 -12.83
CA VAL A 13 -1.26 -11.91 -11.70
C VAL A 13 0.16 -12.22 -12.15
N ASP A 14 1.14 -11.58 -11.51
CA ASP A 14 2.54 -11.91 -11.61
C ASP A 14 2.93 -12.84 -10.44
N PRO A 15 3.27 -14.12 -10.68
CA PRO A 15 3.65 -15.05 -9.63
C PRO A 15 5.07 -14.81 -9.08
N GLU A 16 5.91 -14.04 -9.79
CA GLU A 16 7.34 -13.87 -9.52
C GLU A 16 7.74 -12.41 -9.27
N TYR A 17 6.77 -11.56 -8.89
CA TYR A 17 7.01 -10.15 -8.60
C TYR A 17 8.07 -9.97 -7.49
N PRO A 18 9.06 -9.06 -7.65
CA PRO A 18 10.12 -8.90 -6.67
C PRO A 18 9.56 -8.45 -5.31
N THR A 19 10.11 -9.01 -4.23
CA THR A 19 9.79 -8.53 -2.88
C THR A 19 10.38 -7.13 -2.68
N PRO A 20 9.59 -6.13 -2.27
CA PRO A 20 10.11 -4.78 -2.06
C PRO A 20 11.09 -4.74 -0.88
N GLN A 21 12.07 -3.84 -0.96
CA GLN A 21 13.02 -3.56 0.11
C GLN A 21 12.63 -2.23 0.76
N PRO A 22 12.24 -2.21 2.03
CA PRO A 22 11.79 -0.98 2.68
C PRO A 22 12.96 0.00 2.87
N ALA A 23 12.74 1.28 2.59
CA ALA A 23 13.65 2.36 2.94
C ALA A 23 13.52 2.76 4.42
N SER A 24 14.36 3.71 4.87
CA SER A 24 14.11 4.39 6.15
C SER A 24 12.78 5.15 6.09
N GLY A 25 11.99 5.04 7.14
CA GLY A 25 10.61 5.50 7.23
C GLY A 25 9.57 4.46 6.80
N GLU A 26 9.99 3.32 6.24
CA GLU A 26 9.08 2.30 5.71
C GLU A 26 9.15 0.98 6.50
N ALA A 27 8.10 0.17 6.34
CA ALA A 27 8.04 -1.18 6.86
C ALA A 27 7.64 -2.16 5.75
N LEU A 28 8.31 -3.31 5.68
CA LEU A 28 7.85 -4.42 4.86
C LEU A 28 6.73 -5.16 5.60
N VAL A 29 5.55 -5.21 5.00
CA VAL A 29 4.38 -5.86 5.57
C VAL A 29 4.00 -7.08 4.72
N GLN A 30 3.89 -8.25 5.37
CA GLN A 30 3.27 -9.42 4.76
C GLN A 30 1.75 -9.27 4.83
N VAL A 31 1.12 -9.08 3.68
CA VAL A 31 -0.34 -9.01 3.56
C VAL A 31 -0.95 -10.37 3.92
N LEU A 32 -1.94 -10.35 4.82
CA LEU A 32 -2.71 -11.53 5.21
C LEU A 32 -4.05 -11.59 4.49
N LEU A 33 -4.78 -10.47 4.47
CA LEU A 33 -6.04 -10.28 3.77
C LEU A 33 -6.03 -8.92 3.09
N ALA A 34 -6.62 -8.86 1.91
CA ALA A 34 -6.88 -7.62 1.18
C ALA A 34 -8.37 -7.54 0.77
N GLY A 35 -8.92 -6.33 0.83
CA GLY A 35 -10.24 -5.98 0.30
C GLY A 35 -10.16 -5.68 -1.19
N ILE A 36 -11.31 -5.77 -1.86
CA ILE A 36 -11.50 -5.26 -3.22
C ILE A 36 -12.47 -4.09 -3.11
N CYS A 37 -12.03 -2.91 -3.51
CA CYS A 37 -12.82 -1.70 -3.45
C CYS A 37 -13.38 -1.36 -4.83
N SER A 38 -14.46 -0.59 -4.88
CA SER A 38 -14.98 -0.06 -6.15
C SER A 38 -13.95 0.82 -6.86
N THR A 39 -13.06 1.50 -6.11
CA THR A 39 -11.98 2.31 -6.67
C THR A 39 -11.01 1.48 -7.50
N ASP A 40 -10.74 0.22 -7.13
CA ASP A 40 -9.90 -0.67 -7.94
C ASP A 40 -10.53 -0.90 -9.32
N LEU A 41 -11.85 -1.05 -9.38
CA LEU A 41 -12.59 -1.20 -10.65
C LEU A 41 -12.56 0.07 -11.50
N GLU A 42 -12.62 1.25 -10.87
CA GLU A 42 -12.49 2.53 -11.59
C GLU A 42 -11.05 2.73 -12.11
N ILE A 43 -10.03 2.28 -11.37
CA ILE A 43 -8.63 2.26 -11.85
C ILE A 43 -8.52 1.44 -13.14
N LEU A 44 -9.16 0.26 -13.20
CA LEU A 44 -9.21 -0.56 -14.41
C LEU A 44 -9.93 0.11 -15.59
N ARG A 45 -10.73 1.16 -15.34
CA ARG A 45 -11.39 1.99 -16.36
C ARG A 45 -10.61 3.26 -16.70
N GLY A 46 -9.40 3.43 -16.16
CA GLY A 46 -8.52 4.55 -16.41
C GLY A 46 -8.58 5.68 -15.37
N TYR A 47 -9.24 5.47 -14.24
CA TYR A 47 -9.21 6.45 -13.13
C TYR A 47 -7.78 6.72 -12.66
N ALA A 48 -7.50 7.98 -12.36
CA ALA A 48 -6.21 8.49 -11.89
C ALA A 48 -4.99 8.21 -12.80
N GLY A 49 -5.16 7.62 -13.99
CA GLY A 49 -4.04 7.23 -14.86
C GLY A 49 -3.07 6.26 -14.19
N PHE A 50 -3.56 5.45 -13.24
CA PHE A 50 -2.72 4.59 -12.41
C PHE A 50 -2.13 3.41 -13.21
N SER A 51 -0.88 3.07 -12.90
CA SER A 51 -0.25 1.79 -13.26
C SER A 51 0.63 1.33 -12.10
N GLY A 52 0.64 0.03 -11.81
CA GLY A 52 1.34 -0.53 -10.65
C GLY A 52 0.64 -1.74 -10.03
N VAL A 53 1.00 -2.07 -8.78
CA VAL A 53 0.34 -3.13 -8.00
C VAL A 53 -0.99 -2.58 -7.44
N LEU A 54 -2.09 -3.30 -7.67
CA LEU A 54 -3.42 -2.93 -7.20
C LEU A 54 -3.66 -3.28 -5.72
N GLY A 55 -4.69 -2.66 -5.15
CA GLY A 55 -5.15 -2.89 -3.78
C GLY A 55 -4.62 -1.85 -2.80
N HIS A 56 -5.53 -1.35 -1.97
CA HIS A 56 -5.26 -0.29 -0.99
C HIS A 56 -5.96 -0.54 0.36
N GLU A 57 -6.59 -1.70 0.53
CA GLU A 57 -7.28 -2.11 1.74
C GLU A 57 -6.69 -3.44 2.21
N PHE A 58 -5.90 -3.46 3.27
CA PHE A 58 -5.30 -4.70 3.75
C PHE A 58 -5.04 -4.74 5.25
N ILE A 59 -4.95 -5.96 5.78
CA ILE A 59 -4.32 -6.25 7.06
C ILE A 59 -3.10 -7.14 6.84
N GLY A 60 -2.07 -6.93 7.64
CA GLY A 60 -0.81 -7.65 7.49
C GLY A 60 0.01 -7.72 8.76
N VAL A 61 1.17 -8.36 8.66
CA VAL A 61 2.15 -8.46 9.74
C VAL A 61 3.45 -7.79 9.30
N VAL A 62 4.03 -6.97 10.17
CA VAL A 62 5.32 -6.34 9.89
C VAL A 62 6.42 -7.40 9.89
N VAL A 63 7.13 -7.53 8.78
CA VAL A 63 8.26 -8.46 8.61
C VAL A 63 9.57 -7.76 8.95
N THR A 64 9.73 -6.52 8.50
CA THR A 64 10.95 -5.71 8.72
C THR A 64 10.58 -4.24 8.85
N CYS A 65 11.15 -3.54 9.82
CA CYS A 65 11.14 -2.08 9.90
C CYS A 65 12.44 -1.62 10.56
N ILE A 66 13.25 -0.84 9.84
CA ILE A 66 14.59 -0.45 10.29
C ILE A 66 14.51 0.52 11.47
N ASP A 67 13.65 1.53 11.35
CA ASP A 67 13.58 2.61 12.33
C ASP A 67 12.76 2.25 13.56
N GLN A 68 11.94 1.20 13.49
CA GLN A 68 11.10 0.73 14.60
C GLN A 68 11.08 -0.82 14.69
N PRO A 69 12.17 -1.45 15.17
CA PRO A 69 12.27 -2.91 15.27
C PRO A 69 11.17 -3.56 16.12
N ASP A 70 10.63 -2.86 17.11
CA ASP A 70 9.57 -3.35 18.00
C ASP A 70 8.23 -3.59 17.27
N LEU A 71 8.05 -3.03 16.07
CA LEU A 71 6.88 -3.30 15.24
C LEU A 71 6.93 -4.68 14.58
N VAL A 72 8.11 -5.30 14.44
CA VAL A 72 8.26 -6.60 13.77
C VAL A 72 7.41 -7.66 14.48
N GLY A 73 6.60 -8.39 13.72
CA GLY A 73 5.64 -9.38 14.22
C GLY A 73 4.28 -8.80 14.64
N GLN A 74 4.12 -7.48 14.72
CA GLN A 74 2.83 -6.87 15.03
C GLN A 74 1.89 -6.89 13.82
N ARG A 75 0.59 -7.00 14.10
CA ARG A 75 -0.46 -6.89 13.09
C ARG A 75 -0.82 -5.43 12.87
N VAL A 76 -0.89 -5.04 11.61
CA VAL A 76 -1.21 -3.68 11.16
C VAL A 76 -2.37 -3.69 10.17
N ALA A 77 -3.07 -2.56 10.07
CA ALA A 77 -4.04 -2.26 9.02
C ALA A 77 -3.48 -1.14 8.15
N GLY A 78 -3.60 -1.26 6.83
CA GLY A 78 -3.17 -0.25 5.88
C GLY A 78 -4.13 0.94 5.86
N GLU A 79 -3.56 2.15 5.89
CA GLU A 79 -4.26 3.41 5.60
C GLU A 79 -3.83 3.87 4.20
N ILE A 80 -4.79 4.25 3.35
CA ILE A 80 -4.51 4.67 1.97
C ILE A 80 -3.90 6.07 1.92
N ASN A 81 -4.27 6.93 2.87
CA ASN A 81 -3.86 8.33 2.87
C ASN A 81 -2.49 8.51 3.53
N ILE A 82 -1.48 8.80 2.71
CA ILE A 82 -0.14 9.17 3.18
C ILE A 82 -0.02 10.69 3.20
N GLY A 83 -0.34 11.30 4.34
CA GLY A 83 -0.17 12.74 4.54
C GLY A 83 1.30 13.13 4.69
N CYS A 84 1.69 14.32 4.19
CA CYS A 84 3.08 14.80 4.26
C CYS A 84 3.56 15.15 5.67
N GLY A 85 2.65 15.30 6.64
CA GLY A 85 2.97 15.61 8.03
C GLY A 85 3.31 17.08 8.32
N GLU A 86 3.60 17.89 7.29
CA GLU A 86 4.13 19.26 7.45
C GLU A 86 3.22 20.39 6.96
N CYS A 87 2.21 20.11 6.14
CA CYS A 87 1.31 21.15 5.62
C CYS A 87 0.30 21.64 6.68
N THR A 88 -0.35 22.78 6.42
CA THR A 88 -1.37 23.37 7.31
C THR A 88 -2.47 22.39 7.71
N PHE A 89 -2.87 21.48 6.81
CA PHE A 89 -3.90 20.48 7.08
C PHE A 89 -3.38 19.34 7.97
N CYS A 90 -2.20 18.76 7.66
CA CYS A 90 -1.57 17.73 8.48
C CYS A 90 -1.29 18.20 9.92
N VAL A 91 -0.78 19.43 10.09
CA VAL A 91 -0.50 20.01 11.42
C VAL A 91 -1.79 20.24 12.21
N ARG A 92 -2.92 20.45 11.53
CA ARG A 92 -4.27 20.51 12.13
C ARG A 92 -4.93 19.13 12.27
N SER A 93 -4.16 18.05 12.10
CA SER A 93 -4.62 16.65 12.17
C SER A 93 -5.66 16.26 11.12
N ILE A 94 -5.75 17.00 10.01
CA ILE A 94 -6.56 16.63 8.84
C ILE A 94 -5.63 15.91 7.85
N ARG A 95 -5.38 14.62 8.11
CA ARG A 95 -4.36 13.86 7.37
C ARG A 95 -4.87 13.23 6.06
N GLU A 96 -6.19 13.24 5.83
CA GLU A 96 -6.84 12.73 4.60
C GLU A 96 -7.17 13.82 3.56
N HIS A 97 -6.43 14.95 3.55
CA HIS A 97 -6.74 16.12 2.71
C HIS A 97 -6.13 16.05 1.31
#